data_AF-A0A9D5CIV3-F1
#
_entry.id   AF-A0A9D5CIV3-F1
#
_cell.length_a   1.000
_cell.length_b   1.000
_cell.length_c   1.000
_cell.angle_alpha   90.00
_cell.angle_beta   90.00
_cell.angle_gamma   90.00
#
_symmetry.space_group_name_H-M   'P 1'
#
loop_
_entity.id
_entity.type
_entity.pdbx_description
1 polymer ?
#
loop_
_entity_poly.entity_id
_entity_poly.type
_entity_poly.pdbx_seq_one_letter_code
_entity_poly.pdbx_strand_id
1 'polypeptide(L)'
;MVSYSKKVDFSCLMLDFDWKKSGLKMAKVNLQGEQHVDFQKNPSGIAVTLQNIVSTANLCCKLDLKGIALQARNAEYNPKRFAAVVMRIRNPKTTALIFCSGKMVCTGAKSIEQSLLAARKFARIIQKLGFPVCFKDFKIQNVVGSCDVQFSIRLEGLSTSHSSFCSYEPEIFPGLIYRMKDPKAVLLIFVSGKIILTGNKTCEDTYRAFAQIYPVLREFRKTPLPELPPKITSNSGKGRSLKRKFSSS
;
A
#
# COMPACT_ATOMS: atom_id res chain seq x y z
N MET A 1 31.47 34.84 -15.41
CA MET A 1 31.43 33.99 -14.20
C MET A 1 30.15 33.18 -14.20
N VAL A 2 30.20 31.91 -14.60
CA VAL A 2 29.05 30.99 -14.50
C VAL A 2 29.12 30.32 -13.13
N SER A 3 28.29 30.76 -12.18
CA SER A 3 28.20 30.14 -10.86
C SER A 3 27.48 28.80 -10.98
N TYR A 4 28.25 27.70 -11.05
CA TYR A 4 27.73 26.35 -10.89
C TYR A 4 27.31 26.17 -9.42
N SER A 5 26.05 26.46 -9.10
CA SER A 5 25.46 26.07 -7.82
C SER A 5 25.41 24.53 -7.77
N LYS A 6 26.43 23.92 -7.15
CA LYS A 6 26.49 22.47 -6.92
C LYS A 6 25.27 22.09 -6.07
N LYS A 7 24.26 21.49 -6.70
CA LYS A 7 23.12 20.90 -5.99
C LYS A 7 23.66 19.99 -4.89
N VAL A 8 23.14 20.11 -3.67
CA VAL A 8 23.65 19.37 -2.51
C VAL A 8 23.02 17.99 -2.47
N ASP A 9 23.85 16.95 -2.34
CA ASP A 9 23.39 15.57 -2.14
C ASP A 9 23.36 15.24 -0.64
N PHE A 10 22.16 15.17 -0.09
CA PHE A 10 21.95 14.82 1.31
C PHE A 10 21.70 13.32 1.53
N SER A 11 21.80 12.48 0.48
CA SER A 11 21.49 11.04 0.59
C SER A 11 22.52 10.26 1.42
N CYS A 12 23.79 10.69 1.42
CA CYS A 12 24.89 9.99 2.11
C CYS A 12 25.09 10.45 3.57
N LEU A 13 24.79 11.71 3.90
CA LEU A 13 25.00 12.32 5.22
C LEU A 13 23.99 11.88 6.32
N MET A 14 23.21 10.83 6.09
CA MET A 14 22.10 10.42 6.96
C MET A 14 22.29 9.08 7.68
N LEU A 15 23.46 8.43 7.55
CA LEU A 15 23.74 7.14 8.20
C LEU A 15 24.28 7.26 9.63
N ASP A 16 24.92 8.37 10.01
CA ASP A 16 25.66 8.47 11.29
C ASP A 16 25.10 9.47 12.32
N PHE A 17 23.78 9.70 12.38
CA PHE A 17 23.24 10.82 13.16
C PHE A 17 22.42 10.43 14.40
N ASP A 18 23.01 10.66 15.57
CA ASP A 18 22.38 10.57 16.90
C ASP A 18 21.41 11.74 17.12
N TRP A 19 20.12 11.42 17.26
CA TRP A 19 19.06 12.41 17.36
C TRP A 19 19.10 13.24 18.65
N LYS A 20 19.72 12.73 19.72
CA LYS A 20 19.82 13.43 21.02
C LYS A 20 20.67 14.70 20.95
N LYS A 21 21.61 14.79 20.01
CA LYS A 21 22.55 15.92 19.87
C LYS A 21 22.05 17.06 18.96
N SER A 22 20.88 16.92 18.34
CA SER A 22 20.45 17.76 17.20
C SER A 22 19.74 19.08 17.55
N GLY A 23 19.52 19.38 18.84
CA GLY A 23 18.87 20.63 19.29
C GLY A 23 17.42 20.82 18.84
N LEU A 24 16.82 19.85 18.14
CA LEU A 24 15.44 19.89 17.70
C LEU A 24 14.52 19.65 18.90
N LYS A 25 13.71 20.65 19.31
CA LYS A 25 12.73 20.48 20.38
C LYS A 25 11.76 19.35 20.01
N MET A 26 11.87 18.24 20.75
CA MET A 26 11.07 17.04 20.59
C MET A 26 9.63 17.34 21.04
N ALA A 27 8.67 17.35 20.14
CA ALA A 27 7.28 17.09 20.54
C ALA A 27 7.19 15.61 20.94
N LYS A 28 6.66 15.31 22.14
CA LYS A 28 6.38 13.93 22.57
C LYS A 28 5.37 13.32 21.58
N VAL A 29 5.84 12.48 20.67
CA VAL A 29 4.98 11.63 19.85
C VAL A 29 4.83 10.32 20.61
N ASN A 30 3.60 9.99 21.01
CA ASN A 30 3.31 8.73 21.68
C ASN A 30 3.45 7.60 20.65
N LEU A 31 4.62 6.97 20.63
CA LEU A 31 4.94 5.83 19.78
C LEU A 31 4.64 4.57 20.58
N GLN A 32 3.41 4.07 20.49
CA GLN A 32 3.05 2.72 20.92
C GLN A 32 2.61 1.94 19.69
N GLY A 33 3.36 0.90 19.33
CA GLY A 33 3.07 0.08 18.16
C GLY A 33 4.25 -0.82 17.78
N GLU A 34 4.81 -1.56 18.75
CA GLU A 34 5.72 -2.65 18.44
C GLU A 34 4.97 -3.72 17.62
N GLN A 35 5.63 -4.20 16.56
CA GLN A 35 5.14 -5.27 15.70
C GLN A 35 5.29 -6.62 16.41
N HIS A 36 4.39 -6.93 17.33
CA HIS A 36 4.17 -8.30 17.76
C HIS A 36 2.82 -8.75 17.19
N VAL A 37 2.84 -9.82 16.39
CA VAL A 37 1.62 -10.43 15.86
C VAL A 37 0.95 -11.13 17.03
N ASP A 38 0.05 -10.43 17.70
CA ASP A 38 -0.65 -10.96 18.85
C ASP A 38 -1.70 -11.97 18.36
N PHE A 39 -1.34 -13.26 18.39
CA PHE A 39 -2.19 -14.35 17.92
C PHE A 39 -3.53 -14.44 18.66
N GLN A 40 -3.67 -13.81 19.83
CA GLN A 40 -4.95 -13.71 20.55
C GLN A 40 -5.96 -12.77 19.89
N LYS A 41 -5.52 -11.84 19.02
CA LYS A 41 -6.40 -10.88 18.33
C LYS A 41 -6.84 -11.29 16.93
N ASN A 42 -6.42 -12.46 16.43
CA ASN A 42 -6.59 -12.82 15.02
C ASN A 42 -7.25 -14.19 14.80
N PRO A 43 -8.59 -14.29 14.96
CA PRO A 43 -9.32 -15.57 14.86
C PRO A 43 -9.29 -16.21 13.46
N SER A 44 -8.81 -15.48 12.45
CA SER A 44 -8.69 -15.95 11.06
C SER A 44 -7.38 -16.70 10.77
N GLY A 45 -6.34 -16.52 11.59
CA GLY A 45 -4.98 -17.00 11.31
C GLY A 45 -4.27 -16.29 10.14
N ILE A 46 -4.89 -15.31 9.49
CA ILE A 46 -4.35 -14.62 8.32
C ILE A 46 -3.77 -13.28 8.75
N ALA A 47 -2.48 -13.06 8.45
CA ALA A 47 -1.79 -11.81 8.77
C ALA A 47 -2.09 -10.73 7.72
N VAL A 48 -2.57 -9.57 8.18
CA VAL A 48 -2.67 -8.36 7.35
C VAL A 48 -1.29 -7.69 7.31
N THR A 49 -0.78 -7.48 6.11
CA THR A 49 0.52 -6.82 5.87
C THR A 49 0.29 -5.35 5.55
N LEU A 50 1.00 -4.46 6.24
CA LEU A 50 0.95 -3.03 5.94
C LEU A 50 1.76 -2.74 4.68
N GLN A 51 1.12 -2.13 3.69
CA GLN A 51 1.72 -1.85 2.38
C GLN A 51 2.13 -0.39 2.24
N ASN A 52 1.36 0.54 2.83
CA ASN A 52 1.64 1.96 2.73
C ASN A 52 1.04 2.74 3.91
N ILE A 53 1.81 3.68 4.42
CA ILE A 53 1.40 4.65 5.43
C ILE A 53 1.48 6.04 4.79
N VAL A 54 0.37 6.77 4.89
CA VAL A 54 0.28 8.18 4.52
C VAL A 54 0.21 8.99 5.81
N SER A 55 1.14 9.92 5.97
CA SER A 55 1.18 10.83 7.10
C SER A 55 1.29 12.29 6.66
N THR A 56 0.96 13.19 7.55
CA THR A 56 1.17 14.63 7.38
C THR A 56 1.97 15.18 8.54
N ALA A 57 2.73 16.23 8.29
CA ALA A 57 3.35 17.06 9.32
C ALA A 57 3.30 18.55 8.90
N ASN A 58 3.49 19.42 9.86
CA ASN A 58 3.60 20.87 9.65
C ASN A 58 5.04 21.30 9.94
N LEU A 59 5.66 21.98 8.96
CA LEU A 59 7.00 22.56 9.04
C LEU A 59 7.00 23.96 9.67
N CYS A 60 5.81 24.54 9.90
CA CYS A 60 5.54 25.80 10.58
C CYS A 60 6.22 27.04 9.99
N CYS A 61 6.57 27.03 8.71
CA CYS A 61 7.12 28.19 8.02
C CYS A 61 6.66 28.21 6.55
N LYS A 62 6.63 29.41 5.96
CA LYS A 62 6.42 29.53 4.51
C LYS A 62 7.67 29.07 3.78
N LEU A 63 7.48 28.30 2.72
CA LEU A 63 8.56 27.70 1.96
C LEU A 63 8.59 28.23 0.54
N ASP A 64 9.76 28.68 0.09
CA ASP A 64 10.01 28.95 -1.32
C ASP A 64 10.27 27.63 -2.06
N LEU A 65 9.22 27.14 -2.71
CA LEU A 65 9.23 25.88 -3.45
C LEU A 65 10.21 25.90 -4.63
N LYS A 66 10.41 27.05 -5.27
CA LYS A 66 11.38 27.19 -6.39
C LYS A 66 12.80 27.08 -5.86
N GLY A 67 13.11 27.79 -4.78
CA GLY A 67 14.40 27.72 -4.10
C GLY A 67 14.75 26.30 -3.65
N ILE A 68 13.78 25.58 -3.05
CA ILE A 68 13.97 24.18 -2.64
C ILE A 68 14.29 23.29 -3.85
N ALA A 69 13.53 23.38 -4.93
CA ALA A 69 13.72 22.56 -6.13
C ALA A 69 15.04 22.83 -6.87
N LEU A 70 15.53 24.07 -6.83
CA LEU A 70 16.81 24.44 -7.42
C LEU A 70 17.99 23.87 -6.63
N GLN A 71 17.93 23.90 -5.30
CA GLN A 71 19.03 23.50 -4.42
C GLN A 71 19.10 22.00 -4.13
N ALA A 72 17.95 21.34 -4.00
CA ALA A 72 17.87 19.92 -3.67
C ALA A 72 17.93 19.04 -4.93
N ARG A 73 18.84 18.05 -4.96
CA ARG A 73 18.96 17.10 -6.09
C ARG A 73 17.72 16.23 -6.28
N ASN A 74 17.11 15.80 -5.18
CA ASN A 74 16.02 14.83 -5.18
C ASN A 74 14.65 15.51 -5.05
N ALA A 75 14.51 16.70 -5.62
CA ALA A 75 13.28 17.51 -5.58
C ALA A 75 12.82 17.88 -7.00
N GLU A 76 11.55 17.64 -7.28
CA GLU A 76 10.88 17.98 -8.52
C GLU A 76 9.78 18.99 -8.22
N TYR A 77 9.68 20.06 -9.02
CA TYR A 77 8.63 21.06 -8.87
C TYR A 77 8.15 21.56 -10.24
N ASN A 78 6.87 21.37 -10.51
CA ASN A 78 6.20 21.93 -11.68
C ASN A 78 4.84 22.51 -11.25
N PRO A 79 4.75 23.82 -10.97
CA PRO A 79 3.54 24.45 -10.46
C PRO A 79 2.35 24.36 -11.42
N LYS A 80 2.58 24.22 -12.74
CA LYS A 80 1.51 24.03 -13.72
C LYS A 80 0.85 22.65 -13.59
N ARG A 81 1.59 21.65 -13.10
CA ARG A 81 1.12 20.28 -12.90
C ARG A 81 0.62 20.06 -11.48
N PHE A 82 1.38 20.52 -10.48
CA PHE A 82 1.08 20.28 -9.08
C PHE A 82 1.71 21.34 -8.18
N ALA A 83 0.95 21.85 -7.21
CA ALA A 83 1.32 22.99 -6.37
C ALA A 83 2.29 22.65 -5.22
N ALA A 84 3.00 21.53 -5.28
CA ALA A 84 3.92 21.08 -4.24
C ALA A 84 5.24 20.59 -4.83
N VAL A 85 6.31 20.71 -4.05
CA VAL A 85 7.59 20.06 -4.34
C VAL A 85 7.47 18.58 -4.01
N VAL A 86 7.82 17.73 -4.96
CA VAL A 86 7.91 16.28 -4.78
C VAL A 86 9.36 15.96 -4.43
N MET A 87 9.61 15.50 -3.21
CA MET A 87 10.94 15.11 -2.74
C MET A 87 10.99 13.62 -2.45
N ARG A 88 12.08 12.94 -2.80
CA ARG A 88 12.22 11.48 -2.60
C ARG A 88 13.48 11.11 -1.84
N ILE A 89 13.37 10.12 -0.96
CA ILE A 89 14.53 9.51 -0.26
C ILE A 89 14.46 7.99 -0.38
N ARG A 90 15.62 7.33 -0.29
CA ARG A 90 15.75 5.87 -0.46
C ARG A 90 15.59 5.08 0.83
N ASN A 91 15.97 5.65 1.98
CA ASN A 91 15.92 4.95 3.26
C ASN A 91 15.28 5.83 4.38
N PRO A 92 14.03 5.53 4.80
CA PRO A 92 13.09 4.58 4.17
C PRO A 92 12.64 5.07 2.79
N LYS A 93 12.32 4.16 1.87
CA LYS A 93 11.92 4.51 0.49
C LYS A 93 10.58 5.23 0.52
N THR A 94 10.62 6.56 0.49
CA THR A 94 9.44 7.40 0.72
C THR A 94 9.47 8.65 -0.16
N THR A 95 8.29 9.23 -0.35
CA THR A 95 8.10 10.49 -1.10
C THR A 95 7.40 11.49 -0.19
N ALA A 96 7.88 12.72 -0.17
CA ALA A 96 7.22 13.85 0.46
C ALA A 96 6.65 14.80 -0.59
N LEU A 97 5.45 15.31 -0.31
CA LEU A 97 4.83 16.43 -1.01
C LEU A 97 4.88 17.63 -0.08
N ILE A 98 5.65 18.65 -0.43
CA ILE A 98 5.92 19.82 0.40
C ILE A 98 5.24 21.03 -0.20
N PHE A 99 4.34 21.66 0.55
CA PHE A 99 3.54 22.78 0.12
C PHE A 99 4.12 24.11 0.60
N CYS A 100 3.82 25.21 -0.11
CA CYS A 100 4.32 26.55 0.24
C CYS A 100 3.90 27.00 1.65
N SER A 101 2.81 26.44 2.18
CA SER A 101 2.29 26.68 3.54
C SER A 101 3.12 26.04 4.64
N GLY A 102 4.11 25.21 4.31
CA GLY A 102 4.85 24.39 5.27
C GLY A 102 4.15 23.08 5.62
N LYS A 103 2.94 22.82 5.10
CA LYS A 103 2.34 21.48 5.18
C LYS A 103 3.18 20.50 4.36
N MET A 104 3.36 19.31 4.90
CA MET A 104 4.06 18.21 4.26
C MET A 104 3.23 16.94 4.35
N VAL A 105 3.09 16.22 3.23
CA VAL A 105 2.52 14.87 3.17
C VAL A 105 3.66 13.91 2.92
N CYS A 106 3.73 12.79 3.64
CA CYS A 106 4.73 11.74 3.44
C CYS A 106 4.04 10.41 3.14
N THR A 107 4.50 9.71 2.09
CA THR A 107 3.95 8.44 1.61
C THR A 107 5.05 7.42 1.26
N GLY A 108 4.67 6.15 1.20
CA GLY A 108 5.54 5.03 0.79
C GLY A 108 6.16 4.24 1.93
N ALA A 109 5.98 4.68 3.18
CA ALA A 109 6.48 3.96 4.34
C ALA A 109 5.65 2.69 4.60
N LYS A 110 6.30 1.61 5.06
CA LYS A 110 5.61 0.35 5.38
C LYS A 110 5.26 0.20 6.87
N SER A 111 5.71 1.13 7.71
CA SER A 111 5.36 1.20 9.12
C SER A 111 5.18 2.65 9.58
N ILE A 112 4.48 2.84 10.69
CA ILE A 112 4.26 4.16 11.30
C ILE A 112 5.62 4.78 11.69
N GLU A 113 6.53 3.98 12.25
CA GLU A 113 7.86 4.41 12.63
C GLU A 113 8.69 4.87 11.43
N GLN A 114 8.69 4.11 10.33
CA GLN A 114 9.35 4.51 9.09
C GLN A 114 8.75 5.80 8.56
N SER A 115 7.43 5.97 8.64
CA SER A 115 6.74 7.18 8.20
C SER A 115 7.17 8.41 9.03
N LEU A 116 7.27 8.26 10.34
CA LEU A 116 7.74 9.32 11.23
C LEU A 116 9.21 9.66 10.96
N LEU A 117 10.07 8.65 10.85
CA LEU A 117 11.49 8.82 10.53
C LEU A 117 11.67 9.54 9.19
N ALA A 118 10.95 9.12 8.15
CA ALA A 118 10.95 9.75 6.83
C ALA A 118 10.56 11.22 6.92
N ALA A 119 9.42 11.53 7.53
CA ALA A 119 8.91 12.89 7.69
C ALA A 119 9.94 13.78 8.39
N ARG A 120 10.62 13.28 9.43
CA ARG A 120 11.68 14.01 10.12
C ARG A 120 12.93 14.22 9.25
N LYS A 121 13.31 13.22 8.44
CA LYS A 121 14.41 13.35 7.46
C LYS A 121 14.11 14.45 6.44
N PHE A 122 12.89 14.48 5.90
CA PHE A 122 12.47 15.57 4.99
C PHE A 122 12.53 16.94 5.67
N ALA A 123 11.98 17.07 6.88
CA ALA A 123 12.04 18.32 7.64
C ALA A 123 13.50 18.78 7.86
N ARG A 124 14.41 17.86 8.15
CA ARG A 124 15.84 18.16 8.32
C ARG A 124 16.52 18.58 7.01
N ILE A 125 16.17 17.98 5.88
CA ILE A 125 16.67 18.42 4.56
C ILE A 125 16.27 19.88 4.33
N ILE A 126 14.99 20.22 4.54
CA ILE A 126 14.51 21.60 4.38
C ILE A 126 15.19 22.55 5.36
N GLN A 127 15.43 22.13 6.60
CA GLN A 127 16.18 22.92 7.57
C GLN A 127 17.63 23.20 7.11
N LYS A 128 18.31 22.21 6.51
CA LYS A 128 19.67 22.38 5.96
C LYS A 128 19.73 23.29 4.74
N LEU A 129 18.61 23.53 4.06
CA LEU A 129 18.49 24.53 2.98
C LEU A 129 18.32 25.97 3.51
N GLY A 130 18.33 26.17 4.84
CA GLY A 130 18.27 27.49 5.47
C GLY A 130 16.88 27.93 5.91
N PHE A 131 15.86 27.07 5.80
CA PHE A 131 14.51 27.41 6.25
C PHE A 131 14.36 27.17 7.77
N PRO A 132 13.66 28.05 8.51
CA PRO A 132 13.40 27.91 9.95
C PRO A 132 12.30 26.88 10.22
N VAL A 133 12.61 25.60 9.96
CA VAL A 133 11.65 24.49 10.09
C VAL A 133 11.41 24.13 11.55
N CYS A 134 10.15 23.92 11.92
CA CYS A 134 9.74 23.24 13.15
C CYS A 134 8.90 22.02 12.78
N PHE A 135 9.06 20.88 13.47
CA PHE A 135 8.28 19.68 13.17
C PHE A 135 7.11 19.53 14.15
N LYS A 136 5.89 19.84 13.69
CA LYS A 136 4.66 19.77 14.50
C LYS A 136 3.56 18.99 13.78
N ASP A 137 2.50 18.67 14.53
CA ASP A 137 1.24 18.09 14.01
C ASP A 137 1.43 16.84 13.15
N PHE A 138 2.40 15.98 13.50
CA PHE A 138 2.56 14.71 12.83
C PHE A 138 1.33 13.83 13.08
N LYS A 139 0.65 13.41 12.00
CA LYS A 139 -0.57 12.61 12.05
C LYS A 139 -0.57 11.58 10.93
N ILE A 140 -1.04 10.38 11.24
CA ILE A 140 -1.37 9.37 10.23
C ILE A 140 -2.70 9.75 9.60
N GLN A 141 -2.73 9.78 8.27
CA GLN A 141 -3.90 10.11 7.47
C GLN A 141 -4.54 8.87 6.87
N ASN A 142 -3.72 7.89 6.46
CA ASN A 142 -4.20 6.65 5.89
C ASN A 142 -3.22 5.51 6.13
N VAL A 143 -3.76 4.33 6.38
CA VAL A 143 -3.07 3.04 6.47
C VAL A 143 -3.64 2.15 5.38
N VAL A 144 -2.75 1.59 4.55
CA VAL A 144 -3.12 0.62 3.52
C VAL A 144 -2.58 -0.74 3.93
N GLY A 145 -3.49 -1.69 4.11
CA GLY A 145 -3.18 -3.08 4.39
C GLY A 145 -3.47 -3.97 3.18
N SER A 146 -2.85 -5.14 3.14
CA SER A 146 -3.21 -6.21 2.21
C SER A 146 -3.16 -7.56 2.91
N CYS A 147 -4.02 -8.47 2.50
CA CYS A 147 -3.98 -9.86 2.93
C CYS A 147 -4.44 -10.77 1.80
N ASP A 148 -4.23 -12.07 1.99
CA ASP A 148 -4.67 -13.11 1.07
C ASP A 148 -5.33 -14.22 1.88
N VAL A 149 -6.61 -14.47 1.61
CA VAL A 149 -7.39 -15.48 2.33
C VAL A 149 -7.15 -16.90 1.83
N GLN A 150 -6.34 -17.09 0.78
CA GLN A 150 -5.95 -18.40 0.25
C GLN A 150 -7.10 -19.24 -0.32
N PHE A 151 -8.21 -18.61 -0.68
CA PHE A 151 -9.31 -19.26 -1.40
C PHE A 151 -10.01 -18.29 -2.33
N SER A 152 -10.60 -18.82 -3.41
CA SER A 152 -11.35 -17.99 -4.35
C SER A 152 -12.72 -17.59 -3.81
N ILE A 153 -13.16 -16.38 -4.13
CA ILE A 153 -14.40 -15.78 -3.61
C ILE A 153 -15.39 -15.58 -4.77
N ARG A 154 -16.67 -15.90 -4.54
CA ARG A 154 -17.78 -15.62 -5.47
C ARG A 154 -18.27 -14.18 -5.27
N LEU A 155 -17.66 -13.24 -5.97
CA LEU A 155 -17.95 -11.80 -5.84
C LEU A 155 -19.37 -11.42 -6.26
N GLU A 156 -19.93 -12.10 -7.26
CA GLU A 156 -21.31 -11.85 -7.72
C GLU A 156 -22.31 -12.09 -6.57
N GLY A 157 -22.17 -13.22 -5.88
CA GLY A 157 -23.01 -13.55 -4.73
C GLY A 157 -22.84 -12.57 -3.58
N LEU A 158 -21.59 -12.20 -3.28
CA LEU A 158 -21.29 -11.21 -2.24
C LEU A 158 -21.89 -9.83 -2.57
N SER A 159 -21.80 -9.40 -3.83
CA SER A 159 -22.35 -8.11 -4.27
C SER A 159 -23.88 -8.09 -4.19
N THR A 160 -24.55 -9.19 -4.55
CA THR A 160 -26.01 -9.29 -4.45
C THR A 160 -26.46 -9.27 -2.99
N SER A 161 -25.84 -10.08 -2.11
CA SER A 161 -26.23 -10.17 -0.70
C SER A 161 -25.89 -8.91 0.10
N HIS A 162 -24.82 -8.20 -0.25
CA HIS A 162 -24.35 -6.99 0.44
C HIS A 162 -24.45 -5.73 -0.43
N SER A 163 -25.48 -5.63 -1.29
CA SER A 163 -25.64 -4.56 -2.29
C SER A 163 -25.58 -3.13 -1.73
N SER A 164 -25.98 -2.93 -0.47
CA SER A 164 -25.92 -1.63 0.20
C SER A 164 -24.50 -1.16 0.56
N PHE A 165 -23.52 -2.08 0.57
CA PHE A 165 -22.13 -1.81 0.94
C PHE A 165 -21.15 -2.11 -0.20
N CYS A 166 -21.58 -2.88 -1.20
CA CYS A 166 -20.75 -3.36 -2.29
C CYS A 166 -20.98 -2.57 -3.59
N SER A 167 -19.93 -2.46 -4.39
CA SER A 167 -20.01 -2.07 -5.80
C SER A 167 -19.09 -2.99 -6.59
N TYR A 168 -19.65 -3.75 -7.52
CA TYR A 168 -18.92 -4.70 -8.34
C TYR A 168 -19.38 -4.61 -9.80
N GLU A 169 -18.52 -4.05 -10.63
CA GLU A 169 -18.72 -3.86 -12.07
C GLU A 169 -17.46 -4.38 -12.78
N PRO A 170 -17.37 -5.70 -13.06
CA PRO A 170 -16.13 -6.34 -13.51
C PRO A 170 -15.58 -5.78 -14.82
N GLU A 171 -16.45 -5.23 -15.68
CA GLU A 171 -16.08 -4.54 -16.92
C GLU A 171 -15.33 -3.22 -16.68
N ILE A 172 -15.56 -2.57 -15.54
CA ILE A 172 -14.94 -1.29 -15.16
C ILE A 172 -13.74 -1.53 -14.24
N PHE A 173 -13.91 -2.41 -13.25
CA PHE A 173 -12.87 -2.73 -12.27
C PHE A 173 -12.99 -4.19 -11.81
N PRO A 174 -11.90 -4.98 -11.86
CA PRO A 174 -11.95 -6.43 -11.61
C PRO A 174 -12.15 -6.83 -10.15
N GLY A 175 -12.12 -5.88 -9.20
CA GLY A 175 -12.33 -6.13 -7.78
C GLY A 175 -13.70 -5.62 -7.30
N LEU A 176 -14.25 -6.25 -6.27
CA LEU A 176 -15.42 -5.74 -5.57
C LEU A 176 -14.98 -4.67 -4.56
N ILE A 177 -15.63 -3.50 -4.60
CA ILE A 177 -15.42 -2.41 -3.66
C ILE A 177 -16.42 -2.56 -2.51
N TYR A 178 -15.93 -2.87 -1.32
CA TYR A 178 -16.75 -2.99 -0.10
C TYR A 178 -16.53 -1.77 0.79
N ARG A 179 -17.59 -1.04 1.11
CA ARG A 179 -17.57 0.15 1.97
C ARG A 179 -18.08 -0.21 3.36
N MET A 180 -17.15 -0.40 4.29
CA MET A 180 -17.45 -0.66 5.70
C MET A 180 -17.70 0.65 6.44
N LYS A 181 -18.79 0.72 7.21
CA LYS A 181 -19.17 1.92 7.98
C LYS A 181 -18.40 2.03 9.30
N ASP A 182 -18.25 0.92 10.02
CA ASP A 182 -17.55 0.84 11.29
C ASP A 182 -16.69 -0.44 11.37
N PRO A 183 -15.36 -0.34 11.50
CA PRO A 183 -14.56 0.88 11.31
C PRO A 183 -14.71 1.41 9.88
N LYS A 184 -14.62 2.74 9.71
CA LYS A 184 -14.73 3.36 8.38
C LYS A 184 -13.56 2.92 7.49
N ALA A 185 -13.84 2.01 6.55
CA ALA A 185 -12.84 1.41 5.68
C ALA A 185 -13.41 1.12 4.29
N VAL A 186 -12.52 1.06 3.30
CA VAL A 186 -12.82 0.59 1.95
C VAL A 186 -11.94 -0.62 1.69
N LEU A 187 -12.57 -1.73 1.31
CA LEU A 187 -11.89 -2.97 0.96
C LEU A 187 -12.04 -3.22 -0.53
N LEU A 188 -10.96 -3.61 -1.19
CA LEU A 188 -10.96 -4.09 -2.56
C LEU A 188 -10.74 -5.59 -2.50
N ILE A 189 -11.77 -6.36 -2.84
CA ILE A 189 -11.77 -7.82 -2.73
C ILE A 189 -11.69 -8.41 -4.14
N PHE A 190 -10.71 -9.26 -4.39
CA PHE A 190 -10.51 -9.90 -5.69
C PHE A 190 -10.98 -11.36 -5.65
N VAL A 191 -11.39 -11.88 -6.83
CA VAL A 191 -11.82 -13.28 -6.99
C VAL A 191 -10.76 -14.27 -6.49
N SER A 192 -9.47 -13.89 -6.58
CA SER A 192 -8.33 -14.70 -6.13
C SER A 192 -8.24 -14.91 -4.62
N GLY A 193 -8.97 -14.13 -3.81
CA GLY A 193 -8.83 -14.11 -2.35
C GLY A 193 -7.86 -13.05 -1.83
N LYS A 194 -7.18 -12.32 -2.72
CA LYS A 194 -6.40 -11.14 -2.36
C LYS A 194 -7.32 -9.99 -1.98
N ILE A 195 -6.95 -9.25 -0.94
CA ILE A 195 -7.73 -8.14 -0.40
C ILE A 195 -6.79 -6.96 -0.14
N ILE A 196 -7.24 -5.76 -0.51
CA ILE A 196 -6.59 -4.50 -0.14
C ILE A 196 -7.54 -3.75 0.79
N LEU A 197 -7.05 -3.31 1.94
CA LEU A 197 -7.79 -2.50 2.91
C LEU A 197 -7.20 -1.09 2.93
N THR A 198 -8.04 -0.06 2.84
CA THR A 198 -7.63 1.34 2.85
C THR A 198 -8.70 2.23 3.50
N GLY A 199 -8.34 3.46 3.86
CA GLY A 199 -9.25 4.43 4.47
C GLY A 199 -9.19 4.46 6.00
N ASN A 200 -8.47 3.53 6.63
CA ASN A 200 -8.26 3.49 8.06
C ASN A 200 -7.14 4.46 8.49
N LYS A 201 -7.26 5.04 9.69
CA LYS A 201 -6.24 5.93 10.28
C LYS A 201 -5.29 5.20 11.22
N THR A 202 -5.67 4.02 11.70
CA THR A 202 -4.91 3.22 12.65
C THR A 202 -4.70 1.81 12.13
N CYS A 203 -3.65 1.13 12.62
CA CYS A 203 -3.41 -0.27 12.30
C CYS A 203 -4.50 -1.16 12.90
N GLU A 204 -4.91 -0.89 14.14
CA GLU A 204 -5.99 -1.60 14.82
C GLU A 204 -7.30 -1.59 14.03
N ASP A 205 -7.72 -0.44 13.48
CA ASP A 205 -8.93 -0.36 12.65
C ASP A 205 -8.80 -1.19 11.37
N THR A 206 -7.59 -1.28 10.81
CA THR A 206 -7.31 -2.11 9.63
C THR A 206 -7.48 -3.59 9.97
N TYR A 207 -6.98 -4.03 11.13
CA TYR A 207 -7.13 -5.41 11.60
C TYR A 207 -8.57 -5.75 11.96
N ARG A 208 -9.28 -4.83 12.64
CA ARG A 208 -10.71 -4.98 12.95
C ARG A 208 -11.56 -5.07 11.68
N ALA A 209 -11.30 -4.24 10.68
CA ALA A 209 -11.99 -4.30 9.39
C ALA A 209 -11.83 -5.67 8.73
N PHE A 210 -10.60 -6.22 8.76
CA PHE A 210 -10.36 -7.55 8.22
C PHE A 210 -11.06 -8.65 9.03
N ALA A 211 -10.97 -8.61 10.36
CA ALA A 211 -11.62 -9.59 11.23
C ALA A 211 -13.15 -9.64 11.03
N GLN A 212 -13.78 -8.49 10.78
CA GLN A 212 -15.21 -8.39 10.56
C GLN A 212 -15.66 -8.89 9.18
N ILE A 213 -14.87 -8.64 8.12
CA ILE A 213 -15.23 -9.12 6.78
C ILE A 213 -14.91 -10.60 6.58
N TYR A 214 -13.88 -11.13 7.25
CA TYR A 214 -13.41 -12.51 7.06
C TYR A 214 -14.50 -13.60 7.13
N PRO A 215 -15.41 -13.63 8.12
CA PRO A 215 -16.48 -14.64 8.17
C PRO A 215 -17.43 -14.54 6.97
N VAL A 216 -17.74 -13.33 6.51
CA VAL A 216 -18.55 -13.10 5.29
C VAL A 216 -17.83 -13.69 4.08
N LEU A 217 -16.53 -13.44 3.94
CA LEU A 217 -15.77 -13.98 2.79
C LEU A 217 -15.73 -15.50 2.78
N ARG A 218 -15.70 -16.15 3.95
CA ARG A 218 -15.76 -17.62 4.04
C ARG A 218 -17.08 -18.19 3.54
N GLU A 219 -18.19 -17.48 3.77
CA GLU A 219 -19.52 -17.89 3.28
C GLU A 219 -19.59 -17.90 1.74
N PHE A 220 -18.91 -16.96 1.09
CA PHE A 220 -18.84 -16.86 -0.37
C PHE A 220 -17.62 -17.56 -0.98
N ARG A 221 -16.98 -18.49 -0.26
CA ARG A 221 -15.87 -19.29 -0.79
C ARG A 221 -16.37 -20.11 -1.99
N LYS A 222 -15.67 -20.04 -3.12
CA LYS A 222 -15.91 -20.96 -4.24
C LYS A 222 -15.46 -22.36 -3.82
N THR A 223 -16.39 -23.30 -3.80
CA THR A 223 -16.04 -24.71 -3.74
C THR A 223 -15.32 -25.07 -5.04
N PRO A 224 -14.17 -25.77 -5.00
CA PRO A 224 -13.62 -26.37 -6.20
C PRO A 224 -14.70 -27.26 -6.82
N LEU A 225 -14.97 -27.11 -8.12
CA LEU A 225 -15.74 -28.12 -8.84
C LEU A 225 -15.03 -29.46 -8.64
N PRO A 226 -15.76 -30.56 -8.40
CA PRO A 226 -15.16 -31.89 -8.44
C PRO A 226 -14.42 -32.03 -9.77
N GLU A 227 -13.17 -32.47 -9.74
CA GLU A 227 -12.45 -32.80 -10.97
C GLU A 227 -13.30 -33.82 -11.74
N LEU A 228 -13.78 -33.43 -12.93
CA LEU A 228 -14.48 -34.36 -13.80
C LEU A 228 -13.52 -35.51 -14.10
N PRO A 229 -13.96 -36.78 -13.99
CA PRO A 229 -13.11 -37.92 -14.30
C PRO A 229 -12.56 -37.77 -15.72
N PRO A 230 -11.30 -38.14 -15.96
CA PRO A 230 -10.68 -38.01 -17.27
C PRO A 230 -11.56 -38.69 -18.32
N LYS A 231 -11.92 -37.94 -19.37
CA LYS A 231 -12.68 -38.47 -20.51
C LYS A 231 -11.92 -39.66 -21.07
N ILE A 232 -12.47 -40.86 -20.92
CA ILE A 232 -11.96 -42.07 -21.57
C ILE A 232 -12.05 -41.80 -23.07
N THR A 233 -10.90 -41.53 -23.70
CA THR A 233 -10.78 -41.53 -25.15
C THR A 233 -10.90 -42.98 -25.61
N SER A 234 -12.09 -43.35 -26.10
CA SER A 234 -12.28 -44.63 -26.78
C SER A 234 -11.40 -44.65 -28.03
N ASN A 235 -10.26 -45.31 -27.92
CA ASN A 235 -9.36 -45.55 -29.04
C ASN A 235 -9.99 -46.64 -29.92
N SER A 236 -10.92 -46.27 -30.80
CA SER A 236 -11.48 -47.16 -31.83
C SER A 236 -10.48 -47.36 -32.97
N GLY A 237 -9.39 -48.08 -32.66
CA GLY A 237 -8.41 -48.52 -33.66
C GLY A 237 -8.46 -50.04 -33.82
N LYS A 238 -9.09 -50.53 -34.90
CA LYS A 238 -8.54 -51.53 -35.84
C LYS A 238 -9.59 -51.98 -36.86
N GLY A 239 -9.52 -51.38 -38.05
CA GLY A 239 -9.98 -52.03 -39.28
C GLY A 239 -9.07 -53.23 -39.57
N ARG A 240 -9.65 -54.44 -39.62
CA ARG A 240 -9.02 -55.63 -40.20
C ARG A 240 -9.39 -55.68 -41.68
N SER A 241 -8.44 -55.36 -42.55
CA SER A 241 -8.51 -55.69 -43.98
C SER A 241 -7.98 -57.12 -44.17
N LEU A 242 -8.85 -58.07 -44.52
CA LEU A 242 -8.47 -59.42 -44.94
C LEU A 242 -7.96 -59.36 -46.40
N LYS A 243 -6.66 -59.57 -46.62
CA LYS A 243 -6.13 -59.96 -47.94
C LYS A 243 -6.27 -61.49 -48.09
N ARG A 244 -7.15 -61.93 -48.98
CA ARG A 244 -7.21 -63.31 -49.50
C ARG A 244 -5.96 -63.57 -50.35
N LYS A 245 -5.19 -64.60 -50.00
CA LYS A 245 -4.19 -65.20 -50.90
C LYS A 245 -4.91 -66.18 -51.83
N PHE A 246 -4.70 -66.01 -53.13
CA PHE A 246 -4.94 -67.03 -54.15
C PHE A 246 -3.86 -68.11 -54.02
N SER A 247 -4.25 -69.38 -54.04
CA SER A 247 -3.38 -70.50 -54.44
C SER A 247 -4.11 -71.32 -55.49
N SER A 248 -3.44 -71.47 -56.63
CA SER A 248 -3.74 -72.33 -57.75
C SER A 248 -3.48 -73.80 -57.44
N SER A 249 -4.14 -74.65 -58.24
CA SER A 249 -4.01 -76.11 -58.40
C SER A 249 -4.96 -76.96 -57.57
#